data_AF-A0A831M4W7-F1
#
_entry.id   AF-A0A831M4W7-F1
#
_cell.length_a   1.000
_cell.length_b   1.000
_cell.length_c   1.000
_cell.angle_alpha   90.00
_cell.angle_beta   90.00
_cell.angle_gamma   90.00
#
_symmetry.space_group_name_H-M   'P 1'
#
loop_
_entity.id
_entity.type
_entity.pdbx_description
1 polymer ?
#
loop_
_entity_poly.entity_id
_entity_poly.type
_entity_poly.pdbx_seq_one_letter_code
_entity_poly.pdbx_strand_id
1 'polypeptide(L)'
;MEGWPENIKDRIRTAIENRLLADPVRAGRPLRQSLVGHRKMRVGDLRVIYRVQGDTIVILKIGHRKDVYAKVEPRLPDKSGKARKG
;
A
#
# COMPACT_ATOMS: atom_id res chain seq x y z
N MET A 1 -10.82 0.48 -10.26
CA MET A 1 -11.79 0.06 -9.22
C MET A 1 -12.97 -0.69 -9.82
N GLU A 2 -12.87 -1.15 -11.06
CA GLU A 2 -13.93 -1.92 -11.71
C GLU A 2 -14.04 -3.31 -11.07
N GLY A 3 -15.27 -3.79 -10.86
CA GLY A 3 -15.55 -5.09 -10.23
C GLY A 3 -15.54 -5.13 -8.70
N TRP A 4 -15.43 -3.99 -7.99
CA TRP A 4 -15.58 -3.96 -6.52
C TRP A 4 -17.00 -3.57 -6.12
N PRO A 5 -17.55 -4.15 -5.03
CA PRO A 5 -18.80 -3.71 -4.42
C PRO A 5 -18.77 -2.22 -4.07
N GLU A 6 -19.90 -1.52 -4.23
CA GLU A 6 -19.96 -0.07 -4.07
C GLU A 6 -19.62 0.38 -2.63
N ASN A 7 -20.12 -0.35 -1.64
CA ASN A 7 -19.80 -0.11 -0.23
C ASN A 7 -18.30 -0.17 0.09
N ILE A 8 -17.52 -0.97 -0.68
CA ILE A 8 -16.07 -1.02 -0.53
C ILE A 8 -15.44 0.23 -1.13
N LYS A 9 -15.88 0.67 -2.31
CA LYS A 9 -15.38 1.90 -2.95
C LYS A 9 -15.64 3.13 -2.09
N ASP A 10 -16.85 3.24 -1.54
CA ASP A 10 -17.23 4.35 -0.65
C ASP A 10 -16.36 4.38 0.60
N ARG A 11 -16.16 3.22 1.24
CA ARG A 11 -15.30 3.14 2.42
C ARG A 11 -13.87 3.58 2.14
N ILE A 12 -13.34 3.28 0.96
CA ILE A 12 -12.00 3.73 0.54
C ILE A 12 -12.00 5.23 0.31
N ARG A 13 -12.97 5.74 -0.45
CA ARG A 13 -13.10 7.16 -0.74
C ARG A 13 -13.15 7.98 0.55
N THR A 14 -14.08 7.65 1.45
CA THR A 14 -14.23 8.31 2.75
C THR A 14 -12.94 8.22 3.58
N ALA A 15 -12.24 7.08 3.55
CA ALA A 15 -10.97 6.95 4.27
C ALA A 15 -9.86 7.81 3.67
N ILE A 16 -9.80 7.96 2.35
CA ILE A 16 -8.84 8.84 1.68
C ILE A 16 -9.15 10.29 2.04
N GLU A 17 -10.39 10.73 1.84
CA GLU A 17 -10.81 12.12 2.08
C GLU A 17 -10.62 12.51 3.56
N ASN A 18 -11.13 11.72 4.49
CA ASN A 18 -11.12 12.11 5.91
C ASN A 18 -9.77 11.91 6.60
N ARG A 19 -8.87 11.09 6.05
CA ARG A 19 -7.61 10.75 6.72
C ARG A 19 -6.40 11.27 5.96
N LEU A 20 -6.31 10.95 4.66
CA LEU A 20 -5.14 11.37 3.87
C LEU A 20 -5.14 12.86 3.61
N LEU A 21 -6.29 13.48 3.31
CA LEU A 21 -6.32 14.94 3.12
C LEU A 21 -6.16 15.71 4.44
N ALA A 22 -6.57 15.12 5.57
CA ALA A 22 -6.44 15.75 6.89
C ALA A 22 -5.00 15.72 7.41
N ASP A 23 -4.36 14.54 7.41
CA ASP A 23 -2.94 14.40 7.78
C ASP A 23 -2.37 13.11 7.14
N PRO A 24 -1.72 13.22 5.97
CA PRO A 24 -1.21 12.06 5.26
C PRO A 24 0.00 11.43 5.98
N VAL A 25 0.66 12.16 6.90
CA VAL A 25 1.79 11.67 7.70
C VAL A 25 1.30 10.85 8.88
N ARG A 26 0.15 11.16 9.48
CA ARG A 26 -0.44 10.37 10.56
C ARG A 26 -1.35 9.24 10.07
N ALA A 27 -2.00 9.41 8.93
CA ALA A 27 -3.00 8.46 8.41
C ALA A 27 -2.47 7.06 8.08
N GLY A 28 -1.16 6.92 7.82
CA GLY A 28 -0.53 5.65 7.46
C GLY A 28 0.79 5.44 8.17
N ARG A 29 1.17 4.17 8.32
CA ARG A 29 2.49 3.82 8.88
C ARG A 29 3.57 3.87 7.79
N PRO A 30 4.77 4.38 8.09
CA PRO A 30 5.88 4.32 7.14
C PRO A 30 6.24 2.87 6.83
N LEU A 31 6.55 2.62 5.56
CA LEU A 31 7.12 1.36 5.12
C LEU A 31 8.65 1.39 5.29
N ARG A 32 9.28 0.21 5.34
CA ARG A 32 10.70 0.02 5.63
C ARG A 32 11.42 -0.61 4.42
N GLN A 33 12.74 -0.75 4.52
CA GLN A 33 13.60 -1.38 3.52
C GLN A 33 13.48 -0.70 2.15
N SER A 34 13.30 -1.45 1.06
CA SER A 34 13.16 -0.90 -0.30
C SER A 34 11.93 0.00 -0.49
N LEU A 35 11.01 0.04 0.48
CA LEU A 35 9.79 0.84 0.44
C LEU A 35 9.86 2.10 1.31
N VAL A 36 11.05 2.49 1.79
CA VAL A 36 11.24 3.78 2.46
C VAL A 36 10.72 4.92 1.58
N GLY A 37 10.12 5.94 2.20
CA GLY A 37 9.42 7.03 1.51
C GLY A 37 7.95 6.73 1.19
N HIS A 38 7.52 5.47 1.34
CA HIS A 38 6.13 5.08 1.18
C HIS A 38 5.42 4.87 2.52
N ARG A 39 4.10 4.95 2.49
CA ARG A 39 3.22 4.83 3.65
C ARG A 39 2.09 3.85 3.34
N LYS A 40 1.61 3.18 4.39
CA LYS A 40 0.53 2.20 4.33
C LYS A 40 -0.58 2.58 5.31
N MET A 41 -1.77 2.82 4.79
CA MET A 41 -3.00 2.98 5.55
C MET A 41 -3.87 1.72 5.44
N ARG A 42 -4.53 1.32 6.54
CA ARG A 42 -5.50 0.22 6.55
C ARG A 42 -6.92 0.78 6.44
N VAL A 43 -7.72 0.21 5.54
CA VAL A 43 -9.13 0.52 5.36
C VAL A 43 -9.91 -0.79 5.37
N GLY A 44 -10.43 -1.19 6.54
CA GLY A 44 -10.98 -2.54 6.71
C GLY A 44 -9.94 -3.61 6.38
N ASP A 45 -10.23 -4.48 5.43
CA ASP A 45 -9.31 -5.55 4.99
C ASP A 45 -8.38 -5.13 3.85
N LEU A 46 -8.55 -3.92 3.35
CA LEU A 46 -7.74 -3.32 2.29
C LEU A 46 -6.59 -2.50 2.87
N ARG A 47 -5.54 -2.37 2.05
CA ARG A 47 -4.37 -1.53 2.30
C ARG A 47 -4.24 -0.54 1.15
N VAL A 48 -4.01 0.72 1.51
CA VAL A 48 -3.68 1.80 0.59
C VAL A 48 -2.20 2.10 0.78
N ILE A 49 -1.40 1.85 -0.25
CA ILE A 49 0.00 2.27 -0.33
C ILE A 49 0.05 3.60 -1.06
N TYR A 50 0.71 4.58 -0.45
CA TYR A 50 0.82 5.93 -0.99
C TYR A 50 2.15 6.57 -0.61
N ARG A 51 2.46 7.72 -1.21
CA ARG A 51 3.55 8.62 -0.79
C ARG A 51 3.07 10.06 -0.82
N VAL A 52 3.77 10.92 -0.08
CA VAL A 52 3.52 12.37 -0.03
C VAL A 52 4.64 13.07 -0.78
N GLN A 53 4.29 13.96 -1.71
CA GLN A 53 5.21 14.74 -2.53
C GLN A 53 4.78 16.22 -2.49
N GLY A 54 5.36 16.99 -1.56
CA GLY A 54 4.83 18.32 -1.24
C GLY A 54 3.37 18.22 -0.83
N ASP A 55 2.51 18.96 -1.53
CA ASP A 55 1.06 18.98 -1.29
C ASP A 55 0.29 17.89 -2.04
N THR A 56 1.01 17.04 -2.78
CA THR A 56 0.40 15.95 -3.57
C THR A 56 0.51 14.61 -2.84
N ILE A 57 -0.62 13.89 -2.77
CA ILE A 57 -0.66 12.52 -2.26
C ILE A 57 -0.81 11.57 -3.45
N VAL A 58 0.19 10.72 -3.68
CA VAL A 58 0.19 9.75 -4.78
C VAL A 58 -0.21 8.40 -4.24
N ILE A 59 -1.39 7.91 -4.65
CA ILE A 59 -1.86 6.55 -4.37
C ILE A 59 -1.20 5.59 -5.35
N LEU A 60 -0.42 4.64 -4.85
CA LEU A 60 0.32 3.68 -5.65
C LEU A 60 -0.45 2.37 -5.82
N LYS A 61 -1.13 1.92 -4.75
CA LYS A 61 -1.86 0.66 -4.78
C LYS A 61 -2.96 0.61 -3.73
N ILE A 62 -4.09 0.03 -4.09
CA ILE A 62 -5.17 -0.33 -3.17
C ILE A 62 -5.45 -1.83 -3.36
N GLY A 63 -5.47 -2.60 -2.28
CA GLY A 63 -5.73 -4.03 -2.38
C GLY A 63 -5.76 -4.76 -1.06
N HIS A 64 -6.20 -6.02 -1.07
CA HIS A 64 -6.19 -6.87 0.11
C HIS A 64 -4.76 -7.20 0.56
N ARG A 65 -4.61 -7.72 1.79
CA ARG A 65 -3.30 -8.06 2.37
C ARG A 65 -2.40 -8.89 1.44
N LYS A 66 -3.00 -9.85 0.73
CA LYS A 66 -2.32 -10.79 -0.15
C LYS A 66 -1.90 -10.13 -1.47
N ASP A 67 -2.71 -9.20 -1.97
CA ASP A 67 -2.50 -8.61 -3.29
C ASP A 67 -1.63 -7.36 -3.21
N VAL A 68 -1.64 -6.63 -2.08
CA VAL A 68 -0.92 -5.35 -1.97
C VAL A 68 0.60 -5.53 -2.10
N TYR A 69 1.14 -6.66 -1.65
CA TYR A 69 2.56 -7.00 -1.80
C TYR A 69 2.90 -7.68 -3.12
N ALA A 70 1.92 -8.28 -3.80
CA ALA A 70 2.15 -9.16 -4.96
C ALA A 70 2.65 -8.48 -6.25
N LYS A 71 2.99 -7.18 -6.25
CA LYS A 71 3.53 -6.47 -7.44
C LYS A 71 4.45 -5.29 -7.10
N VAL A 72 5.25 -5.38 -6.03
CA VAL A 72 6.32 -4.39 -5.77
C VAL A 72 7.72 -4.96 -6.05
N GLU A 73 7.79 -6.08 -6.76
CA GLU A 73 9.02 -6.68 -7.27
C GLU A 73 9.27 -6.27 -8.73
N PRO A 74 10.23 -5.39 -9.01
CA PRO A 74 11.15 -5.62 -10.10
C PRO A 74 12.31 -6.45 -9.52
N ARG A 75 12.41 -7.72 -9.93
CA ARG A 75 13.66 -8.52 -9.93
C ARG A 75 14.57 -8.30 -8.71
N LEU A 76 14.31 -8.99 -7.61
CA LEU A 76 15.38 -9.39 -6.70
C LEU A 76 15.70 -10.85 -7.04
N PRO A 77 16.97 -11.21 -7.31
CA PRO A 77 17.34 -12.61 -7.45
C PRO A 77 16.98 -13.33 -6.14
N ASP A 78 16.32 -14.46 -6.32
CA ASP A 78 15.86 -15.36 -5.29
C ASP A 78 16.93 -15.53 -4.19
N LYS A 79 16.65 -15.00 -2.99
CA LYS A 79 17.44 -15.30 -1.79
C LYS A 79 16.98 -16.59 -1.11
N SER A 80 16.43 -17.55 -1.86
CA SER A 80 16.47 -18.96 -1.50
C SER A 80 17.87 -19.54 -1.80
N GLY A 81 18.88 -18.97 -1.15
CA GLY A 81 20.14 -19.65 -0.89
C GLY A 81 19.92 -20.78 0.12
N LYS A 82 19.06 -21.75 -0.19
CA LYS A 82 19.16 -23.09 0.38
C LYS A 82 20.34 -23.73 -0.32
N ALA A 83 21.49 -23.67 0.35
CA ALA A 83 22.58 -24.61 0.12
C ALA A 83 21.98 -26.02 0.12
N ARG A 84 21.81 -26.61 -1.06
CA ARG A 84 21.63 -28.05 -1.18
C ARG A 84 23.01 -28.63 -0.93
N LYS A 85 23.13 -29.24 0.25
CA LYS A 85 24.16 -30.21 0.59
C LYS A 85 23.90 -31.44 -0.29
N GLY A 86 24.89 -31.86 -1.06
CA GLY A 86 24.82 -33.00 -1.98
C GLY A 86 25.80 -32.83 -3.12
#